data_AF-A0AAV9I563-F1
#
_entry.id   AF-A0AAV9I563-F1
#
_cell.length_a   1.000
_cell.length_b   1.000
_cell.length_c   1.000
_cell.angle_alpha   90.00
_cell.angle_beta   90.00
_cell.angle_gamma   90.00
#
_symmetry.space_group_name_H-M   'P 1'
#
loop_
_entity.id
_entity.type
_entity.pdbx_description
1 polymer ?
#
loop_
_entity_poly.entity_id
_entity_poly.type
_entity_poly.pdbx_seq_one_letter_code
_entity_poly.pdbx_strand_id
1 'polypeptide(L)'
;MQLIKVFSLATAAAATPATFSPLQKRCSPVYEEGLALGYYPPAPCWQTFDTACRPFLAENTQMVIDPKQHLVVVYGVPSYCGAEIAEELAREASGRKNYGWVAKHGYLTYLEGGILVISGMSEDAIKRYQQLTYPN
;
A
#
# COMPACT_ATOMS: atom_id res chain seq x y z
N MET A 1 78.36 11.57 -11.62
CA MET A 1 77.21 12.39 -11.16
C MET A 1 75.91 11.79 -11.67
N GLN A 2 75.16 11.25 -10.71
CA GLN A 2 73.73 10.90 -10.62
C GLN A 2 72.84 10.78 -11.88
N LEU A 3 72.32 9.55 -12.06
CA LEU A 3 71.13 9.18 -12.82
C LEU A 3 69.86 9.73 -12.15
N ILE A 4 69.06 10.51 -12.88
CA ILE A 4 67.73 10.95 -12.45
C ILE A 4 66.73 9.86 -12.85
N LYS A 5 66.23 9.08 -11.88
CA LYS A 5 65.08 8.20 -12.04
C LYS A 5 63.80 9.04 -11.90
N VAL A 6 63.04 9.18 -12.98
CA VAL A 6 61.70 9.76 -12.95
C VAL A 6 60.73 8.67 -12.46
N PHE A 7 60.23 8.82 -11.24
CA PHE A 7 59.13 8.00 -10.73
C PHE A 7 57.81 8.65 -11.19
N SER A 8 57.12 8.00 -12.13
CA SER A 8 55.73 8.34 -12.46
C SER A 8 54.81 7.80 -11.35
N LEU A 9 54.27 8.68 -10.51
CA LEU A 9 53.15 8.32 -9.63
C LEU A 9 51.88 8.19 -10.47
N ALA A 10 51.44 6.95 -10.70
CA ALA A 10 50.11 6.67 -11.20
C ALA A 10 49.12 6.78 -10.02
N THR A 11 48.43 7.91 -9.93
CA THR A 11 47.31 8.09 -9.00
C THR A 11 46.11 7.33 -9.55
N ALA A 12 45.90 6.09 -9.08
CA ALA A 12 44.67 5.36 -9.35
C ALA A 12 43.52 6.06 -8.60
N ALA A 13 42.77 6.90 -9.31
CA ALA A 13 41.49 7.38 -8.82
C ALA A 13 40.56 6.16 -8.69
N ALA A 14 40.35 5.68 -7.48
CA ALA A 14 39.33 4.70 -7.18
C ALA A 14 37.97 5.35 -7.48
N ALA A 15 37.44 5.09 -8.68
CA ALA A 15 36.07 5.41 -9.02
C ALA A 15 35.18 4.56 -8.12
N THR A 16 34.65 5.15 -7.04
CA THR A 16 33.55 4.57 -6.29
C THR A 16 32.42 4.33 -7.29
N PRO A 17 31.95 3.08 -7.48
CA PRO A 17 30.80 2.84 -8.32
C PRO A 17 29.64 3.62 -7.69
N ALA A 18 29.12 4.60 -8.43
CA ALA A 18 27.88 5.25 -8.06
C ALA A 18 26.84 4.14 -7.95
N THR A 19 26.40 3.85 -6.72
CA THR A 19 25.26 2.98 -6.48
C THR A 19 24.08 3.63 -7.18
N PHE A 20 23.76 3.14 -8.38
CA PHE A 20 22.49 3.39 -9.04
C PHE A 20 21.42 2.96 -8.05
N SER A 21 20.84 3.91 -7.34
CA SER A 21 19.57 3.69 -6.68
C SER A 21 18.57 3.60 -7.83
N PRO A 22 18.03 2.41 -8.17
CA PRO A 22 16.95 2.36 -9.14
C PRO A 22 15.86 3.30 -8.64
N LEU A 23 15.35 4.17 -9.52
CA LEU A 23 14.20 5.01 -9.23
C LEU A 23 13.11 4.11 -8.64
N GLN A 24 12.90 4.20 -7.32
CA GLN A 24 11.89 3.37 -6.67
C GLN A 24 10.54 3.78 -7.27
N LYS A 25 9.85 2.80 -7.84
CA LYS A 25 8.55 2.97 -8.47
C LYS A 25 7.61 3.51 -7.39
N ARG A 26 7.32 4.81 -7.44
CA ARG A 26 6.31 5.39 -6.56
C ARG A 26 5.00 4.67 -6.87
N CYS A 27 4.33 4.19 -5.83
CA CYS A 27 3.03 3.55 -5.93
C CYS A 27 2.01 4.67 -6.19
N SER A 28 2.04 5.17 -7.41
CA SER A 28 1.23 6.30 -7.82
C SER A 28 -0.17 5.82 -8.20
N PRO A 29 -1.22 6.62 -7.93
CA PRO A 29 -2.53 6.37 -8.49
C PRO A 29 -2.47 6.26 -10.01
N VAL A 30 -3.32 5.40 -10.57
CA VAL A 30 -3.45 5.22 -12.03
C VAL A 30 -4.71 5.92 -12.49
N TYR A 31 -4.60 6.83 -13.47
CA TYR A 31 -5.79 7.52 -14.00
C TYR A 31 -6.78 6.52 -14.62
N GLU A 32 -8.04 6.65 -14.25
CA GLU A 32 -9.12 5.79 -14.71
C GLU A 32 -10.46 6.52 -14.60
N GLU A 33 -10.93 7.06 -15.72
CA GLU A 33 -12.07 7.97 -15.85
C GLU A 33 -13.38 7.43 -15.23
N GLY A 34 -13.58 6.11 -15.22
CA GLY A 34 -14.81 5.50 -14.71
C GLY A 34 -14.95 5.48 -13.19
N LEU A 35 -13.89 5.78 -12.43
CA LEU A 35 -13.86 5.73 -10.97
C LEU A 35 -14.33 7.04 -10.34
N ALA A 36 -14.80 6.99 -9.09
CA ALA A 36 -15.35 8.16 -8.38
C ALA A 36 -14.38 9.35 -8.36
N LEU A 37 -13.09 9.08 -8.18
CA LEU A 37 -12.03 10.10 -8.11
C LEU A 37 -11.25 10.24 -9.43
N GLY A 38 -11.63 9.49 -10.48
CA GLY A 38 -10.91 9.47 -11.75
C GLY A 38 -9.54 8.78 -11.69
N TYR A 39 -9.22 8.10 -10.60
CA TYR A 39 -7.98 7.32 -10.46
C TYR A 39 -8.19 6.10 -9.56
N TYR A 40 -7.42 5.03 -9.84
CA TYR A 40 -7.31 3.85 -9.00
C TYR A 40 -6.23 4.10 -7.92
N PRO A 41 -6.57 4.07 -6.62
CA PRO A 41 -5.61 4.32 -5.57
C PRO A 41 -4.66 3.12 -5.42
N PRO A 42 -3.39 3.35 -5.05
CA PRO A 42 -2.40 2.28 -4.84
C PRO A 42 -2.76 1.31 -3.70
N ALA A 43 -3.52 1.79 -2.70
CA ALA A 43 -3.98 1.02 -1.55
C ALA A 43 -5.37 1.52 -1.11
N PRO A 44 -6.19 0.69 -0.44
CA PRO A 44 -7.42 1.16 0.16
C PRO A 44 -7.15 2.15 1.30
N CYS A 45 -8.10 3.02 1.62
CA CYS A 45 -7.92 4.14 2.55
C CYS A 45 -7.58 3.78 4.01
N TRP A 46 -7.75 2.52 4.43
CA TRP A 46 -7.32 2.00 5.75
C TRP A 46 -5.92 1.36 5.72
N GLN A 47 -5.26 1.37 4.56
CA GLN A 47 -3.90 0.92 4.35
C GLN A 47 -3.06 2.03 3.73
N THR A 48 -1.75 1.88 3.83
CA THR A 48 -0.76 2.66 3.11
C THR A 48 0.29 1.71 2.55
N PHE A 49 1.40 2.20 2.02
CA PHE A 49 2.43 1.38 1.39
C PHE A 49 3.83 1.93 1.64
N ASP A 50 4.80 1.04 1.67
CA ASP A 50 6.21 1.43 1.76
C ASP A 50 6.75 1.85 0.39
N THR A 51 8.02 2.24 0.35
CA THR A 51 8.66 2.64 -0.92
C THR A 51 8.83 1.49 -1.92
N ALA A 52 8.59 0.25 -1.50
CA ALA A 52 8.53 -0.95 -2.34
C ALA A 52 7.09 -1.35 -2.73
N CYS A 53 6.10 -0.50 -2.47
CA CYS A 53 4.68 -0.75 -2.74
C CYS A 53 4.08 -1.95 -2.01
N ARG A 54 4.64 -2.30 -0.85
CA ARG A 54 4.06 -3.33 0.01
C ARG A 54 3.03 -2.68 0.92
N PRO A 55 1.77 -3.15 0.91
CA PRO A 55 0.73 -2.56 1.73
C PRO A 55 0.98 -2.86 3.21
N PHE A 56 0.68 -1.88 4.06
CA PHE A 56 0.68 -2.00 5.50
C PHE A 56 -0.46 -1.17 6.09
N LEU A 57 -0.81 -1.40 7.36
CA LEU A 57 -1.90 -0.65 8.00
C LEU A 57 -1.59 0.84 8.07
N ALA A 58 -2.58 1.69 7.80
CA ALA A 58 -2.40 3.13 7.89
C ALA A 58 -2.00 3.56 9.33
N GLU A 59 -1.30 4.68 9.46
CA GLU A 59 -0.91 5.19 10.77
C GLU A 59 -2.12 5.36 11.70
N ASN A 60 -1.94 5.07 12.98
CA ASN A 60 -2.99 5.11 14.01
C ASN A 60 -4.15 4.12 13.80
N THR A 61 -4.01 3.16 12.87
CA THR A 61 -4.97 2.05 12.75
C THR A 61 -4.46 0.80 13.48
N GLN A 62 -5.40 0.01 13.98
CA GLN A 62 -5.11 -1.29 14.62
C GLN A 62 -6.01 -2.34 13.99
N MET A 63 -5.58 -3.61 14.00
CA MET A 63 -6.32 -4.69 13.37
C MET A 63 -6.41 -5.91 14.28
N VAL A 64 -7.60 -6.49 14.33
CA VAL A 64 -7.87 -7.81 14.88
C VAL A 64 -8.36 -8.69 13.73
N ILE A 65 -7.78 -9.88 13.61
CA ILE A 65 -8.15 -10.85 12.58
C ILE A 65 -8.70 -12.12 13.23
N ASP A 66 -9.85 -12.59 12.74
CA ASP A 66 -10.41 -13.91 13.04
C ASP A 66 -10.46 -14.72 11.74
N PRO A 67 -9.41 -15.50 11.44
CA PRO A 67 -9.35 -16.33 10.25
C PRO A 67 -10.47 -17.36 10.19
N LYS A 68 -10.91 -17.91 11.33
CA LYS A 68 -11.92 -18.97 11.38
C LYS A 68 -13.29 -18.46 10.96
N GLN A 69 -13.57 -17.19 11.28
CA GLN A 69 -14.81 -16.51 10.91
C GLN A 69 -14.67 -15.69 9.62
N HIS A 70 -13.53 -15.77 8.93
CA HIS A 70 -13.27 -15.00 7.71
C HIS A 70 -13.52 -13.50 7.90
N LEU A 71 -12.98 -12.96 9.00
CA LEU A 71 -13.30 -11.64 9.51
C LEU A 71 -12.03 -10.85 9.86
N VAL A 72 -12.04 -9.56 9.55
CA VAL A 72 -11.08 -8.57 10.05
C VAL A 72 -11.85 -7.39 10.62
N VAL A 73 -11.38 -6.88 11.76
CA VAL A 73 -11.82 -5.60 12.33
C VAL A 73 -10.63 -4.66 12.36
N VAL A 74 -10.77 -3.49 11.73
CA VAL A 74 -9.78 -2.41 11.72
C VAL A 74 -10.32 -1.22 12.51
N TYR A 75 -9.59 -0.79 13.52
CA TYR A 75 -9.88 0.37 14.35
C TYR A 75 -9.07 1.58 13.91
N GLY A 76 -9.55 2.79 14.24
CA GLY A 76 -8.86 4.05 13.93
C GLY A 76 -9.02 4.49 12.47
N VAL A 77 -9.97 3.90 11.74
CA VAL A 77 -10.21 4.23 10.33
C VAL A 77 -10.85 5.62 10.22
N PRO A 78 -10.22 6.59 9.53
CA PRO A 78 -10.69 7.96 9.50
C PRO A 78 -12.04 8.11 8.77
N SER A 79 -12.81 9.13 9.11
CA SER A 79 -14.18 9.33 8.59
C SER A 79 -14.24 9.50 7.06
N TYR A 80 -13.22 10.10 6.45
CA TYR A 80 -13.13 10.20 4.99
C TYR A 80 -13.10 8.82 4.31
N CYS A 81 -12.51 7.82 4.97
CA CYS A 81 -12.45 6.46 4.47
C CYS A 81 -13.83 5.79 4.54
N GLY A 82 -14.63 6.11 5.55
CA GLY A 82 -16.04 5.72 5.60
C GLY A 82 -16.85 6.24 4.41
N ALA A 83 -16.64 7.50 4.01
CA ALA A 83 -17.29 8.07 2.82
C ALA A 83 -16.83 7.38 1.52
N GLU A 84 -15.53 7.07 1.41
CA GLU A 84 -14.98 6.35 0.25
C GLU A 84 -15.53 4.93 0.12
N ILE A 85 -15.64 4.21 1.24
CA ILE A 85 -16.28 2.88 1.29
C ILE A 85 -17.76 2.96 0.90
N ALA A 86 -18.48 3.99 1.38
CA ALA A 86 -19.89 4.17 1.02
C ALA A 86 -20.07 4.41 -0.50
N GLU A 87 -19.22 5.22 -1.13
CA GLU A 87 -19.25 5.45 -2.58
C GLU A 87 -18.86 4.18 -3.36
N GLU A 88 -17.85 3.43 -2.91
CA GLU A 88 -17.46 2.13 -3.50
C GLU A 88 -18.65 1.15 -3.54
N LEU A 89 -19.35 1.00 -2.41
CA LEU A 89 -20.51 0.11 -2.29
C LEU A 89 -21.71 0.60 -3.10
N ALA A 90 -21.96 1.91 -3.13
CA ALA A 90 -23.03 2.50 -3.94
C ALA A 90 -22.77 2.34 -5.44
N ARG A 91 -21.50 2.39 -5.87
CA ARG A 91 -21.10 2.10 -7.25
C ARG A 91 -21.31 0.64 -7.59
N GLU A 92 -20.89 -0.28 -6.71
CA GLU A 92 -21.11 -1.71 -6.90
C GLU A 92 -22.58 -2.05 -7.06
N ALA A 93 -23.43 -1.55 -6.16
CA ALA A 93 -24.87 -1.79 -6.18
C ALA A 93 -25.56 -1.23 -7.44
N SER A 94 -24.99 -0.21 -8.06
CA SER A 94 -25.50 0.41 -9.29
C SER A 94 -24.81 -0.09 -10.57
N GLY A 95 -23.92 -1.08 -10.46
CA GLY A 95 -23.15 -1.60 -11.60
C GLY A 95 -22.17 -0.59 -12.20
N ARG A 96 -21.88 0.50 -11.49
CA ARG A 96 -20.86 1.49 -11.89
C ARG A 96 -19.48 0.94 -11.55
N LYS A 97 -18.49 1.32 -12.36
CA LYS A 97 -17.10 0.95 -12.13
C LYS A 97 -16.64 1.43 -10.75
N ASN A 98 -15.92 0.58 -10.03
CA ASN A 98 -15.48 0.81 -8.66
C ASN A 98 -14.06 0.22 -8.50
N TYR A 99 -13.48 0.30 -7.31
CA TYR A 99 -12.14 -0.20 -7.04
C TYR A 99 -12.07 -1.74 -6.90
N GLY A 100 -13.22 -2.41 -6.87
CA GLY A 100 -13.36 -3.86 -6.70
C GLY A 100 -13.02 -4.31 -5.28
N TRP A 101 -13.19 -3.43 -4.28
CA TRP A 101 -12.73 -3.72 -2.93
C TRP A 101 -13.51 -4.84 -2.26
N VAL A 102 -14.81 -4.99 -2.52
CA VAL A 102 -15.59 -6.11 -1.98
C VAL A 102 -15.05 -7.45 -2.46
N ALA A 103 -14.81 -7.58 -3.77
CA ALA A 103 -14.23 -8.79 -4.35
C ALA A 103 -12.80 -9.06 -3.83
N LYS A 104 -12.02 -8.01 -3.58
CA LYS A 104 -10.62 -8.11 -3.15
C LYS A 104 -10.46 -8.36 -1.65
N HIS A 105 -11.34 -7.83 -0.82
CA HIS A 105 -11.17 -7.80 0.63
C HIS A 105 -12.26 -8.56 1.39
N GLY A 106 -13.50 -8.56 0.90
CA GLY A 106 -14.70 -9.01 1.62
C GLY A 106 -15.72 -7.88 1.76
N TYR A 107 -16.86 -8.18 2.36
CA TYR A 107 -17.93 -7.21 2.60
C TYR A 107 -17.45 -6.14 3.58
N LEU A 108 -17.53 -4.88 3.16
CA LEU A 108 -17.05 -3.73 3.94
C LEU A 108 -18.21 -3.12 4.73
N THR A 109 -18.04 -2.99 6.04
CA THR A 109 -18.98 -2.28 6.91
C THR A 109 -18.22 -1.27 7.76
N TYR A 110 -18.40 0.01 7.46
CA TYR A 110 -17.87 1.09 8.28
C TYR A 110 -18.89 1.48 9.34
N LEU A 111 -18.46 1.52 10.60
CA LEU A 111 -19.24 1.98 11.74
C LEU A 111 -18.73 3.35 12.19
N GLU A 112 -19.66 4.19 12.65
CA GLU A 112 -19.33 5.47 13.26
C GLU A 112 -18.33 5.27 14.42
N GLY A 113 -17.35 6.17 14.55
CA GLY A 113 -16.24 6.02 15.49
C GLY A 113 -14.98 5.36 14.91
N GLY A 114 -14.95 5.08 13.60
CA GLY A 114 -13.73 4.67 12.90
C GLY A 114 -13.43 3.18 12.99
N ILE A 115 -14.46 2.35 12.96
CA ILE A 115 -14.34 0.90 12.97
C ILE A 115 -14.75 0.38 11.59
N LEU A 116 -13.85 -0.31 10.90
CA LEU A 116 -14.14 -1.04 9.68
C LEU A 116 -14.20 -2.54 9.98
N VAL A 117 -15.34 -3.15 9.73
CA VAL A 117 -15.52 -4.60 9.78
C VAL A 117 -15.50 -5.12 8.34
N ILE A 118 -14.62 -6.08 8.07
CA ILE A 118 -14.50 -6.77 6.78
C ILE A 118 -14.87 -8.22 7.00
N SER A 119 -16.01 -8.64 6.46
CA SER A 119 -16.56 -10.00 6.64
C SER A 119 -16.64 -10.77 5.33
N GLY A 120 -16.87 -12.08 5.40
CA GLY A 120 -16.98 -12.93 4.21
C GLY A 120 -15.69 -12.93 3.37
N MET A 121 -14.55 -12.79 4.03
CA MET A 121 -13.25 -12.73 3.38
C MET A 121 -12.89 -14.08 2.74
N SER A 122 -12.32 -14.08 1.54
CA SER A 122 -11.73 -15.31 0.99
C SER A 122 -10.48 -15.72 1.78
N GLU A 123 -10.10 -17.00 1.68
CA GLU A 123 -8.85 -17.52 2.26
C GLU A 123 -7.62 -16.71 1.81
N ASP A 124 -7.60 -16.32 0.53
CA ASP A 124 -6.51 -15.50 0.00
C ASP A 124 -6.53 -14.09 0.57
N ALA A 125 -7.71 -13.51 0.83
CA ALA A 125 -7.82 -12.24 1.52
C ALA A 125 -7.28 -12.35 2.96
N ILE A 126 -7.70 -13.37 3.71
CA ILE A 126 -7.19 -13.62 5.07
C ILE A 126 -5.67 -13.74 5.08
N LYS A 127 -5.09 -14.54 4.19
CA LYS A 127 -3.61 -14.67 4.08
C LYS A 127 -2.93 -13.34 3.80
N ARG A 128 -3.49 -12.52 2.90
CA ARG A 128 -2.94 -11.17 2.63
C ARG A 128 -2.98 -10.30 3.89
N TYR A 129 -4.09 -10.30 4.62
CA TYR A 129 -4.23 -9.51 5.85
C TYR A 129 -3.30 -10.00 6.97
N GLN A 130 -3.08 -11.31 7.10
CA GLN A 130 -2.10 -11.87 8.05
C GLN A 130 -0.65 -11.46 7.73
N GLN A 131 -0.37 -11.07 6.49
CA GLN A 131 0.96 -10.64 6.02
C GLN A 131 1.15 -9.12 6.03
N LEU A 132 0.12 -8.34 6.34
CA LEU A 132 0.25 -6.88 6.45
C LEU A 132 1.24 -6.57 7.57
N THR A 133 2.26 -5.76 7.26
CA THR A 133 3.16 -5.24 8.28
C THR A 133 2.46 -4.16 9.09
N TYR A 134 2.91 -3.94 10.32
CA TYR A 134 2.48 -2.81 11.14
C TYR A 134 3.52 -1.69 10.97
N PRO A 135 3.11 -0.40 10.96
CA PRO A 135 4.08 0.67 11.07
C PRO A 135 4.88 0.49 12.37
N ASN A 136 6.21 0.51 12.25
CA ASN A 136 7.13 0.51 13.40
C ASN A 136 7.13 1.88 14.10
#